data_AF-A0A969QJH2-F1
#
_entry.id   AF-A0A969QJH2-F1
#
_cell.length_a   1.000
_cell.length_b   1.000
_cell.length_c   1.000
_cell.angle_alpha   90.00
_cell.angle_beta   90.00
_cell.angle_gamma   90.00
#
_symmetry.space_group_name_H-M   'P 1'
#
loop_
_entity.id
_entity.type
_entity.pdbx_description
1 polymer ?
#
loop_
_entity_poly.entity_id
_entity_poly.type
_entity_poly.pdbx_seq_one_letter_code
_entity_poly.pdbx_strand_id
1 'polypeptide(L)' 'MSSPQIPKSKKRLNLDLTPEAYELLQKLSDESGKNMAEVLRTGLALYGIAQGEKDKGHSLAIVETETNKVVTRIVTT' A
#
# COMPACT_ATOMS: atom_id res chain seq x y z
N MET A 1 -25.08 -13.99 22.46
CA MET A 1 -24.85 -12.54 22.65
C MET A 1 -23.75 -12.11 21.71
N SER A 2 -24.03 -11.20 20.78
CA SER A 2 -23.04 -10.69 19.83
C SER A 2 -22.27 -9.55 20.51
N SER A 3 -20.96 -9.69 20.67
CA SER A 3 -20.12 -8.64 21.27
C SER A 3 -20.23 -7.34 20.46
N PRO A 4 -20.40 -6.17 21.10
CA PRO A 4 -20.46 -4.89 20.40
C PRO A 4 -19.11 -4.62 19.73
N GLN A 5 -19.11 -4.51 18.40
CA GLN A 5 -17.95 -4.03 17.65
C GLN A 5 -17.79 -2.54 17.92
N ILE A 6 -16.81 -2.16 18.74
CA ILE A 6 -16.43 -0.76 18.92
C ILE A 6 -15.96 -0.25 17.56
N PRO A 7 -16.61 0.76 16.94
CA PRO A 7 -16.17 1.30 15.67
C PRO A 7 -14.75 1.85 15.86
N LYS A 8 -13.77 1.30 15.14
CA LYS A 8 -12.41 1.85 15.15
C LYS A 8 -12.50 3.32 14.75
N SER A 9 -12.16 4.22 15.66
CA SER A 9 -12.18 5.66 15.39
C SER A 9 -11.30 5.97 14.17
N LYS A 10 -11.86 6.58 13.14
CA LYS A 10 -11.13 7.00 11.94
C LYS A 10 -10.66 8.44 12.15
N LYS A 11 -9.38 8.70 11.91
CA LYS A 11 -8.83 10.07 11.84
C LYS A 11 -8.81 10.54 10.39
N ARG A 12 -9.08 11.82 10.15
CA ARG A 12 -8.93 12.43 8.82
C ARG A 12 -7.46 12.73 8.55
N LEU A 13 -7.03 12.48 7.33
CA LEU A 13 -5.69 12.78 6.84
C LEU A 13 -5.84 13.69 5.61
N ASN A 14 -5.23 14.86 5.65
CA ASN A 14 -5.09 15.73 4.49
C ASN A 14 -3.62 15.65 4.04
N LEU A 15 -3.40 15.53 2.72
CA LEU A 15 -2.08 15.37 2.14
C LEU A 15 -1.92 16.35 0.98
N ASP A 16 -0.77 17.02 0.96
CA ASP A 16 -0.33 17.75 -0.22
C ASP A 16 0.47 16.79 -1.10
N LEU A 17 0.11 16.72 -2.39
CA LEU A 17 0.77 15.89 -3.38
C LEU A 17 1.32 16.77 -4.50
N THR A 18 2.47 16.38 -5.05
CA THR A 18 2.91 16.96 -6.33
C THR A 18 1.91 16.57 -7.43
N PRO A 19 1.81 17.33 -8.53
CA PRO A 19 0.93 16.99 -9.64
C PRO A 19 1.15 15.55 -10.15
N GLU A 20 2.40 15.13 -10.27
CA GLU A 20 2.77 13.80 -10.78
C GLU A 20 2.33 12.68 -9.83
N ALA A 21 2.44 12.90 -8.52
CA ALA A 21 1.98 11.95 -7.52
C ALA A 21 0.44 11.85 -7.50
N TYR A 22 -0.25 12.97 -7.70
CA TYR A 22 -1.71 12.99 -7.82
C TYR A 22 -2.18 12.26 -9.07
N GLU A 23 -1.56 12.50 -10.22
CA GLU A 23 -1.86 11.81 -11.49
C GLU A 23 -1.63 10.30 -11.37
N LEU A 24 -0.53 9.89 -10.73
CA LEU A 24 -0.28 8.48 -10.44
C LEU A 24 -1.37 7.88 -9.55
N LEU A 25 -1.77 8.58 -8.49
CA LEU A 25 -2.83 8.12 -7.59
C LEU A 25 -4.18 8.00 -8.31
N GLN A 26 -4.53 8.96 -9.17
CA GLN A 26 -5.74 8.93 -9.99
C GLN A 26 -5.70 7.73 -10.93
N LYS A 27 -4.61 7.55 -11.68
CA LYS A 27 -4.44 6.41 -12.58
C LYS A 27 -4.60 5.07 -11.87
N LEU A 28 -3.97 4.89 -10.71
CA LEU A 28 -4.09 3.67 -9.92
C LEU A 28 -5.51 3.44 -9.38
N SER A 29 -6.21 4.52 -9.03
CA SER A 29 -7.62 4.49 -8.64
C SER A 29 -8.48 3.94 -9.79
N ASP A 30 -8.30 4.50 -10.98
CA ASP A 30 -9.08 4.14 -12.18
C ASP A 30 -8.81 2.70 -12.61
N GLU A 31 -7.54 2.28 -12.68
CA GLU A 31 -7.13 0.93 -13.09
C GLU A 31 -7.58 -0.16 -12.11
N SER A 32 -7.64 0.16 -10.80
CA SER A 32 -8.00 -0.83 -9.77
C SER A 32 -9.49 -0.86 -9.43
N GLY A 33 -10.28 0.11 -9.94
CA GLY A 33 -11.68 0.31 -9.57
C GLY A 33 -11.90 0.72 -8.11
N LYS A 34 -10.81 1.06 -7.40
CA LYS A 34 -10.83 1.54 -6.01
C LYS A 34 -10.87 3.06 -6.00
N ASN A 35 -11.33 3.66 -4.90
CA ASN A 35 -11.14 5.10 -4.72
C ASN A 35 -9.71 5.44 -4.24
N MET A 36 -9.29 6.69 -4.38
CA MET A 36 -7.95 7.16 -3.97
C MET A 36 -7.62 6.84 -2.52
N ALA A 37 -8.58 6.95 -1.60
CA ALA A 37 -8.35 6.66 -0.19
C ALA A 37 -8.13 5.16 0.08
N GLU A 38 -8.70 4.27 -0.74
CA GLU A 38 -8.41 2.84 -0.72
C GLU A 38 -7.02 2.55 -1.25
N VAL A 39 -6.63 3.16 -2.37
CA VAL A 39 -5.28 3.03 -2.94
C VAL A 39 -4.22 3.49 -1.93
N LEU A 40 -4.40 4.66 -1.31
CA LEU A 40 -3.51 5.17 -0.27
C LEU A 40 -3.43 4.24 0.94
N ARG A 41 -4.56 3.68 1.40
CA ARG A 41 -4.56 2.69 2.48
C ARG A 41 -3.81 1.42 2.11
N THR A 42 -3.95 0.94 0.88
CA THR A 42 -3.16 -0.20 0.38
C THR A 42 -1.67 0.13 0.35
N GLY A 43 -1.29 1.30 -0.16
CA GLY A 43 0.11 1.76 -0.15
C GLY A 43 0.70 1.82 1.26
N LEU A 44 -0.03 2.38 2.23
CA LEU A 44 0.37 2.43 3.63
C LEU A 44 0.56 1.03 4.24
N ALA A 45 -0.36 0.09 3.94
CA ALA A 45 -0.25 -1.28 4.43
C ALA A 45 0.97 -2.01 3.85
N LEU A 46 1.25 -1.84 2.55
CA LEU A 46 2.43 -2.41 1.90
C LEU A 46 3.74 -1.85 2.49
N TYR A 47 3.80 -0.54 2.73
CA TYR A 47 4.94 0.08 3.40
C TYR A 47 5.14 -0.47 4.82
N GLY A 48 4.06 -0.64 5.59
CA GLY A 48 4.12 -1.23 6.92
C GLY A 48 4.65 -2.67 6.93
N ILE A 49 4.23 -3.51 5.98
CA ILE A 49 4.75 -4.87 5.81
C ILE A 49 6.24 -4.84 5.46
N ALA A 50 6.63 -4.02 4.48
CA ALA A 50 8.03 -3.91 4.07
C ALA A 50 8.94 -3.50 5.23
N GLN A 51 8.53 -2.54 6.06
CA GLN A 51 9.29 -2.12 7.23
C GLN A 51 9.34 -3.20 8.32
N GLY A 52 8.23 -3.88 8.60
CA GLY A 52 8.21 -4.94 9.62
C GLY A 52 9.01 -6.20 9.26
N GLU A 53 9.22 -6.43 7.97
CA GLU A 53 9.99 -7.58 7.45
C GLU A 53 11.49 -7.26 7.27
N LYS A 54 11.85 -5.98 7.10
CA LYS A 54 13.25 -5.51 6.98
C LYS A 54 14.12 -5.96 8.15
N ASP A 55 13.61 -5.85 9.38
CA ASP A 55 14.32 -6.24 10.61
C ASP A 55 14.53 -7.77 10.71
N LYS A 56 13.81 -8.56 9.92
CA LYS A 56 13.93 -10.02 9.84
C LYS A 56 14.85 -10.47 8.70
N GLY A 57 15.47 -9.53 7.99
CA GLY A 57 16.34 -9.81 6.83
C GLY A 57 15.57 -10.10 5.53
N HIS A 58 14.26 -9.81 5.49
CA HIS A 58 13.43 -9.97 4.31
C HIS A 58 13.32 -8.65 3.52
N SER A 59 12.99 -8.74 2.22
CA SER A 59 12.81 -7.59 1.33
C SER A 59 11.57 -7.73 0.47
N LEU A 60 10.89 -6.62 0.19
CA LEU A 60 9.79 -6.59 -0.79
C LEU A 60 10.35 -6.74 -2.21
N ALA A 61 9.68 -7.52 -3.06
CA ALA A 61 10.13 -7.80 -4.43
C ALA A 61 8.96 -7.96 -5.40
N ILE A 62 9.21 -7.65 -6.68
CA ILE A 62 8.35 -8.05 -7.80
C ILE A 62 8.82 -9.42 -8.26
N VAL A 63 7.89 -10.35 -8.35
CA VAL A 63 8.12 -11.74 -8.77
C VAL A 63 7.39 -11.98 -10.08
N GLU A 64 8.08 -12.51 -11.08
CA GLU A 64 7.47 -12.99 -12.31
C GLU A 64 6.66 -14.25 -12.02
N THR A 65 5.35 -14.21 -12.27
CA THR A 65 4.42 -15.27 -11.86
C THR A 65 4.67 -16.60 -12.55
N GLU A 66 5.12 -16.58 -13.80
CA GLU A 66 5.34 -17.79 -14.59
C GLU A 66 6.58 -18.56 -14.13
N THR A 67 7.64 -17.85 -13.75
CA THR A 67 8.95 -18.46 -13.43
C THR A 67 9.27 -18.47 -11.94
N ASN A 68 8.46 -17.78 -11.12
CA ASN A 68 8.74 -17.49 -9.70
C ASN A 68 10.09 -16.81 -9.45
N LYS A 69 10.66 -16.16 -10.46
CA LYS A 69 11.91 -15.43 -10.31
C LYS A 69 11.66 -14.02 -9.79
N VAL A 70 12.52 -13.58 -8.89
CA VAL A 70 12.59 -12.19 -8.48
C VAL A 70 13.12 -11.37 -9.66
N VAL A 71 12.33 -10.42 -10.14
CA VAL A 71 12.73 -9.52 -11.24
C VAL A 71 13.24 -8.19 -10.71
N THR A 72 12.65 -7.70 -9.61
CA THR A 72 13.03 -6.41 -9.00
C THR A 72 12.93 -6.49 -7.49
N ARG A 73 13.95 -6.01 -6.78
CA ARG A 73 13.86 -5.74 -5.33
C ARG A 73 13.37 -4.31 -5.11
N ILE A 74 12.32 -4.15 -4.30
CA ILE A 74 11.78 -2.85 -3.92
C ILE A 74 12.49 -2.39 -2.64
N VAL A 75 13.24 -1.30 -2.74
CA VAL A 75 13.94 -0.69 -1.60
C VAL A 75 13.07 0.44 -1.05
N THR A 76 12.53 0.22 0.15
CA THR A 76 11.93 1.29 0.97
C THR A 76 13.05 1.78 1.90
N THR A 77 13.64 2.93 1.55
CA THR A 77 14.78 3.50 2.28
C THR A 77 14.39 3.79 3.73
#